data_AF-A0A4J2A119-F1
#
_entry.id   AF-A0A4J2A119-F1
#
_cell.length_a   1.000
_cell.length_b   1.000
_cell.length_c   1.000
_cell.angle_alpha   90.00
_cell.angle_beta   90.00
_cell.angle_gamma   90.00
#
_symmetry.space_group_name_H-M   'P 1'
#
loop_
_entity.id
_entity.type
_entity.pdbx_description
1 polymer ?
#
loop_
_entity_poly.entity_id
_entity_poly.type
_entity_poly.pdbx_seq_one_letter_code
_entity_poly.pdbx_strand_id
1 'polypeptide(L)' 'MTYSFIALDVETANSFRGSLCSIGLVKFIDGQEVDSFYTLINPEEKFSSRNIKIHAIKPEDVIGAPTFPEVQKKRQKS' A
#
# COMPACT_ATOMS: atom_id res chain seq x y z
N MET A 1 25.48 -0.93 -18.10
CA MET A 1 24.19 -0.22 -17.96
C MET A 1 23.66 -0.53 -16.58
N THR A 2 23.36 0.49 -15.80
CA THR A 2 22.65 0.31 -14.53
C THR A 2 21.15 0.28 -14.81
N TYR A 3 20.41 -0.65 -14.19
CA TYR A 3 18.96 -0.75 -14.33
C TYR A 3 18.28 -0.61 -12.97
N SER A 4 17.14 0.07 -12.94
CA SER A 4 16.38 0.26 -11.71
C SER A 4 14.88 0.08 -11.96
N PHE A 5 14.19 -0.50 -11.00
CA PHE A 5 12.75 -0.68 -11.03
C PHE A 5 12.17 -0.63 -9.61
N ILE A 6 10.85 -0.41 -9.52
CA ILE A 6 10.10 -0.51 -8.28
C ILE A 6 9.17 -1.71 -8.38
N ALA A 7 9.27 -2.64 -7.43
CA ALA A 7 8.23 -3.62 -7.19
C ALA A 7 7.11 -2.96 -6.37
N LEU A 8 5.87 -3.05 -6.84
CA LEU A 8 4.68 -2.48 -6.22
C LEU A 8 3.71 -3.61 -5.87
N ASP A 9 3.22 -3.61 -4.65
CA ASP A 9 2.17 -4.50 -4.17
C ASP A 9 1.06 -3.69 -3.50
N VAL A 10 -0.19 -4.09 -3.71
CA VAL A 10 -1.37 -3.35 -3.26
C VAL A 10 -2.47 -4.29 -2.79
N GLU A 11 -3.10 -3.95 -1.68
CA GLU A 11 -4.26 -4.68 -1.15
C GLU A 11 -5.49 -3.80 -1.10
N THR A 12 -6.65 -4.39 -1.34
CA THR A 12 -7.93 -3.67 -1.39
C THR A 12 -8.86 -4.13 -0.29
N ALA A 13 -9.63 -3.19 0.28
CA ALA A 13 -10.61 -3.49 1.32
C ALA A 13 -11.84 -4.21 0.76
N ASN A 14 -12.22 -3.95 -0.48
CA ASN A 14 -13.35 -4.57 -1.15
C ASN A 14 -13.15 -4.64 -2.69
N SER A 15 -14.18 -4.98 -3.46
CA SER A 15 -14.09 -5.12 -4.93
C SER A 15 -13.94 -3.78 -5.68
N PHE A 16 -14.14 -2.65 -5.02
CA PHE A 16 -13.87 -1.33 -5.58
C PHE A 16 -12.37 -1.09 -5.65
N ARG A 17 -11.86 -0.85 -6.86
CA ARG A 17 -10.41 -0.66 -7.10
C ARG A 17 -9.82 0.57 -6.41
N GLY A 18 -10.65 1.53 -5.99
CA GLY A 18 -10.22 2.68 -5.20
C GLY A 18 -10.07 2.41 -3.70
N SER A 19 -10.44 1.21 -3.21
CA SER A 19 -10.45 0.87 -1.78
C SER A 19 -9.10 0.38 -1.24
N LEU A 20 -7.99 0.96 -1.72
CA LEU A 20 -6.63 0.57 -1.33
C LEU A 20 -6.45 0.68 0.20
N CYS A 21 -6.17 -0.44 0.88
CA CYS A 21 -5.98 -0.49 2.33
C CYS A 21 -4.53 -0.73 2.75
N SER A 22 -3.66 -1.09 1.81
CA SER A 22 -2.22 -1.25 2.03
C SER A 22 -1.46 -1.06 0.73
N ILE A 23 -0.25 -0.50 0.83
CA ILE A 23 0.69 -0.39 -0.28
C ILE A 23 2.11 -0.74 0.16
N GLY A 24 2.78 -1.58 -0.63
CA GLY A 24 4.19 -1.91 -0.52
C GLY A 24 4.98 -1.46 -1.75
N LEU A 25 6.16 -0.88 -1.54
CA LEU A 25 7.10 -0.50 -2.59
C LEU A 25 8.50 -1.01 -2.25
N VAL A 26 9.21 -1.59 -3.20
CA VAL A 26 10.61 -1.96 -3.04
C VAL A 26 11.40 -1.50 -4.26
N LYS A 27 12.45 -0.71 -4.04
CA LYS A 27 13.33 -0.19 -5.09
C LYS A 27 14.52 -1.12 -5.27
N PHE A 28 14.76 -1.47 -6.52
CA PHE A 28 15.93 -2.24 -6.93
C PHE A 28 16.84 -1.42 -7.82
N ILE A 29 18.16 -1.56 -7.63
CA ILE A 29 19.20 -1.08 -8.54
C ILE A 29 20.15 -2.26 -8.79
N ASP A 30 20.33 -2.62 -10.07
CA ASP A 30 21.21 -3.71 -10.50
C ASP A 30 20.93 -5.04 -9.77
N GLY A 31 19.64 -5.32 -9.55
CA GLY A 31 19.16 -6.53 -8.90
C GLY A 31 19.27 -6.53 -7.37
N GLN A 32 19.78 -5.46 -6.76
CA GLN A 32 19.87 -5.30 -5.30
C GLN A 32 18.75 -4.41 -4.79
N GLU A 33 18.10 -4.80 -3.68
CA GLU A 33 17.18 -3.92 -2.95
C GLU A 33 17.97 -2.77 -2.33
N VAL A 34 17.51 -1.54 -2.55
CA VAL A 34 18.17 -0.33 -2.04
C VAL A 34 17.28 0.55 -1.18
N ASP A 35 15.96 0.37 -1.24
CA ASP A 35 14.99 1.08 -0.42
C ASP A 35 13.65 0.32 -0.42
N SER A 36 12.88 0.44 0.65
CA SER A 36 11.55 -0.16 0.75
C SER A 36 10.59 0.67 1.58
N PHE A 37 9.31 0.47 1.32
CA PHE A 37 8.22 1.16 1.99
C PHE A 37 7.01 0.28 2.12
N TYR A 38 6.36 0.39 3.26
CA TYR A 38 5.09 -0.21 3.51
C TYR A 38 4.24 0.73 4.36
N THR A 39 2.96 0.83 4.06
CA THR A 39 2.00 1.49 4.95
C THR A 39 0.62 0.91 4.77
N LEU A 40 -0.11 0.82 5.89
CA LEU A 40 -1.56 0.74 5.86
C LEU A 40 -2.15 2.08 5.43
N ILE A 41 -3.31 2.00 4.80
CA ILE A 41 -4.07 3.14 4.29
C ILE A 41 -5.49 3.01 4.80
N ASN A 42 -6.06 4.10 5.29
CA ASN A 42 -7.50 4.19 5.49
C ASN A 42 -8.16 4.33 4.11
N PRO A 43 -8.90 3.31 3.62
CA PRO A 43 -9.47 3.32 2.28
C PRO A 43 -10.72 4.19 2.18
N GLU A 44 -11.22 4.74 3.30
CA GLU A 44 -12.50 5.47 3.42
C GLU A 44 -13.70 4.64 2.90
N GLU A 45 -13.58 3.32 3.00
CA GLU A 45 -14.46 2.33 2.43
C GLU A 45 -14.71 1.16 3.39
N LYS A 46 -15.79 0.41 3.18
CA LYS A 46 -16.11 -0.79 3.98
C LYS A 46 -15.25 -1.97 3.55
N PHE A 47 -14.90 -2.85 4.50
CA PHE A 47 -14.19 -4.08 4.18
C PHE A 47 -15.15 -5.22 3.83
N SER A 48 -14.81 -5.98 2.80
CA SER A 48 -15.51 -7.22 2.45
C SER A 48 -14.88 -8.40 3.19
N SER A 49 -15.71 -9.36 3.64
CA SER A 49 -15.21 -10.57 4.30
C SER A 49 -14.27 -11.41 3.42
N ARG A 50 -14.49 -11.38 2.10
CA ARG A 50 -13.61 -12.05 1.12
C ARG A 50 -12.22 -11.40 1.10
N ASN A 51 -12.15 -10.08 1.02
CA ASN A 51 -10.89 -9.34 0.99
C ASN A 51 -10.15 -9.52 2.32
N ILE A 52 -10.84 -9.42 3.47
CA ILE A 52 -10.24 -9.72 4.78
C ILE A 52 -9.65 -11.13 4.80
N LYS A 53 -10.36 -12.13 4.26
CA LYS A 53 -9.86 -13.51 4.24
C LYS A 53 -8.60 -13.70 3.36
N ILE A 54 -8.49 -12.95 2.26
CA ILE A 54 -7.35 -13.05 1.33
C ILE A 54 -6.15 -12.26 1.88
N HIS A 55 -6.38 -11.02 2.30
CA HIS A 55 -5.34 -10.05 2.63
C HIS A 55 -5.00 -10.01 4.12
N ALA A 56 -5.84 -10.60 4.98
CA ALA A 56 -5.73 -10.58 6.44
C ALA A 56 -5.78 -9.20 7.12
N ILE A 57 -6.04 -8.13 6.36
CA ILE A 57 -6.23 -6.76 6.86
C ILE A 57 -7.70 -6.56 7.22
N LYS A 58 -7.95 -6.10 8.45
CA LYS A 58 -9.27 -5.82 8.99
C LYS A 58 -9.51 -4.32 9.13
N PRO A 59 -10.78 -3.88 9.27
CA PRO A 59 -11.09 -2.47 9.54
C PRO A 59 -10.35 -1.89 10.74
N GLU A 60 -10.09 -2.71 11.77
CA GLU A 60 -9.43 -2.25 12.99
C GLU A 60 -7.95 -1.90 12.76
N ASP A 61 -7.30 -2.57 11.81
CA ASP A 61 -5.88 -2.37 11.51
C ASP A 61 -5.62 -0.99 10.86
N VAL A 62 -6.63 -0.44 10.17
CA VAL A 62 -6.53 0.85 9.47
C VAL A 62 -7.06 2.03 10.29
N ILE A 63 -7.44 1.81 11.56
CA ILE A 63 -7.86 2.89 12.45
C ILE A 63 -6.68 3.83 12.69
N GLY A 64 -6.84 5.10 12.31
CA GLY A 64 -5.77 6.11 12.42
C GLY A 64 -4.70 6.00 11.34
N ALA A 65 -4.81 5.06 10.40
CA ALA A 65 -3.94 5.03 9.22
C ALA A 65 -4.23 6.24 8.32
N PRO A 66 -3.22 6.74 7.59
CA PRO A 66 -3.40 7.84 6.66
C PRO A 66 -4.30 7.43 5.49
N THR A 67 -5.04 8.38 4.94
CA THR A 67 -5.69 8.22 3.63
C THR A 67 -4.63 8.21 2.51
N PHE A 68 -4.99 7.70 1.34
CA PHE A 68 -4.05 7.66 0.20
C PHE A 68 -3.49 9.04 -0.18
N PRO A 69 -4.29 10.13 -0.25
CA PRO A 69 -3.76 11.47 -0.49
C PRO A 69 -2.74 11.94 0.56
N GLU A 70 -2.88 11.55 1.83
CA GLU A 70 -1.93 11.89 2.88
C GLU A 70 -0.60 11.16 2.72
N VAL A 71 -0.64 9.87 2.34
CA VAL A 71 0.56 9.10 2.01
C VAL A 71 1.31 9.74 0.84
N GLN A 72 0.61 10.12 -0.23
CA GLN A 72 1.21 10.77 -1.39
C GLN A 72 1.89 12.10 -1.02
N LYS A 73 1.25 12.93 -0.19
CA LYS A 73 1.81 14.22 0.26
C LYS A 73 3.08 14.04 1.11
N LYS A 74 3.13 13.01 1.96
CA LYS A 74 4.33 12.69 2.75
C LYS A 74 5.52 12.30 1.86
N ARG A 75 5.26 11.57 0.78
CA ARG A 75 6.28 11.01 -0.13
C ARG A 75 6.87 12.00 -1.13
N GLN A 76 6.16 13.05 -1.54
CA GLN A 76 6.70 14.07 -2.45
C GLN A 76 7.74 15.01 -1.80
N LYS A 77 7.88 14.96 -0.47
CA LYS A 77 8.79 15.84 0.30
C LYS A 77 10.09 15.16 0.73
N SER A 78 10.32 13.91 0.34
CA SER A 78 11.55 13.14 0.61
C SER A 78 12.41 12.98 -0.64
#